data_AF-A0A0P0Y7T5-F1
#
_entry.id   AF-A0A0P0Y7T5-F1
#
_cell.length_a   1.000
_cell.length_b   1.000
_cell.length_c   1.000
_cell.angle_alpha   90.00
_cell.angle_beta   90.00
_cell.angle_gamma   90.00
#
_symmetry.space_group_name_H-M   'P 1'
#
loop_
_entity.id
_entity.type
_entity.pdbx_description
1 polymer ?
#
loop_
_entity_poly.entity_id
_entity_poly.type
_entity_poly.pdbx_seq_one_letter_code
_entity_poly.pdbx_strand_id
1 'polypeptide(L)'
;TSRKQEKGFLLLVYPSAAARLSTLPGHAPPPICRIQMGSWVIGPAPEISELDERAAMYRDKRKAMDYVRNWICPGCRKEYEPIKNMLVDLPPFGCVDCGLKNDAAYEWKITQCTLNGISLDFKTYDQKLEPHCTLYAITAVIDCTRRLEGAQKGFVFSAPFDINEMVETYNKRTGFKLGNEPQDKLYETYDNCPIVMEVLKSDGIAILIGASDVTTTPVPRLKIQSYFRVDPKDVLYITRLLAGGFPLVAGIRHGFLFNYLSDGQYYCAPTCENTSDAHAVALIGCGVGSNGNKTETFYKVRNSHGIKAHSHYQKREFGGDFIVWSSDVTDVWGLYLAQHEC
;
A
#
# COMPACT_ATOMS: atom_id res chain seq x y z
N THR A 1 -61.46 13.15 -2.89
CA THR A 1 -60.52 13.88 -2.00
C THR A 1 -59.18 13.18 -2.07
N SER A 2 -58.18 13.92 -2.55
CA SER A 2 -56.96 13.40 -3.18
C SER A 2 -55.77 13.26 -2.23
N ARG A 3 -54.84 12.38 -2.62
CA ARG A 3 -53.39 12.41 -2.38
C ARG A 3 -52.90 12.15 -0.94
N LYS A 4 -52.31 10.96 -0.74
CA LYS A 4 -50.89 10.86 -0.40
C LYS A 4 -50.24 9.70 -1.17
N GLN A 5 -49.36 10.10 -2.07
CA GLN A 5 -48.42 9.30 -2.85
C GLN A 5 -47.17 9.00 -2.00
N GLU A 6 -46.29 8.14 -2.57
CA GLU A 6 -44.86 7.92 -2.25
C GLU A 6 -44.58 6.94 -1.08
N LYS A 7 -43.75 5.90 -1.21
CA LYS A 7 -42.72 5.53 -2.21
C LYS A 7 -42.64 4.01 -2.34
N GLY A 8 -42.66 3.54 -3.59
CA GLY A 8 -42.26 2.18 -3.94
C GLY A 8 -40.74 2.08 -4.02
N PHE A 9 -40.18 1.05 -3.40
CA PHE A 9 -38.84 0.56 -3.71
C PHE A 9 -39.02 -0.72 -4.53
N LEU A 10 -38.75 -0.60 -5.82
CA LEU A 10 -38.75 -1.71 -6.76
C LEU A 10 -37.44 -2.48 -6.54
N LEU A 11 -37.51 -3.62 -5.86
CA LEU A 11 -36.44 -4.62 -5.87
C LEU A 11 -36.44 -5.25 -7.26
N LEU A 12 -35.54 -4.78 -8.12
CA LEU A 12 -35.17 -5.44 -9.36
C LEU A 12 -34.41 -6.74 -9.02
N VAL A 13 -35.17 -7.82 -8.88
CA VAL A 13 -34.68 -9.19 -8.98
C VAL A 13 -34.33 -9.43 -10.44
N TYR A 14 -33.05 -9.51 -10.76
CA TYR A 14 -32.58 -10.03 -12.04
C TYR A 14 -32.58 -11.57 -11.97
N PRO A 15 -33.37 -12.28 -12.81
CA PRO A 15 -33.13 -13.68 -13.06
C PRO A 15 -32.11 -13.79 -14.20
N SER A 16 -30.85 -14.13 -13.89
CA SER A 16 -29.93 -14.58 -14.93
C SER A 16 -30.20 -16.05 -15.21
N ALA A 17 -30.78 -16.28 -16.37
CA ALA A 17 -31.03 -17.59 -16.94
C ALA A 17 -29.73 -18.26 -17.40
N ALA A 18 -29.61 -19.54 -17.05
CA ALA A 18 -29.12 -20.63 -17.88
C ALA A 18 -27.83 -20.41 -18.70
N ALA A 19 -26.71 -20.89 -18.14
CA ALA A 19 -25.66 -21.52 -18.94
C ALA A 19 -25.66 -23.03 -18.61
N ARG A 20 -26.21 -23.83 -19.52
CA ARG A 20 -26.03 -25.27 -19.56
C ARG A 20 -24.56 -25.54 -19.92
N LEU A 21 -23.77 -25.94 -18.94
CA LEU A 21 -22.49 -26.60 -19.21
C LEU A 21 -22.72 -28.11 -19.22
N SER A 22 -22.68 -28.63 -20.43
CA SER A 22 -22.59 -30.03 -20.77
C SER A 22 -21.47 -30.72 -19.99
N THR A 23 -21.85 -31.80 -19.32
CA THR A 23 -20.97 -32.83 -18.77
C THR A 23 -20.10 -33.43 -19.88
N LEU A 24 -18.78 -33.20 -19.80
CA LEU A 24 -17.79 -34.12 -20.36
C LEU A 24 -17.18 -34.92 -19.19
N PRO A 25 -17.12 -36.25 -19.25
CA PRO A 25 -16.42 -37.04 -18.25
C PRO A 25 -14.94 -37.07 -18.62
N GLY A 26 -14.04 -36.66 -17.73
CA GLY A 26 -12.63 -36.99 -17.97
C GLY A 26 -11.56 -36.29 -17.16
N HIS A 27 -11.77 -35.11 -16.59
CA HIS A 27 -10.76 -34.45 -15.76
C HIS A 27 -11.37 -33.99 -14.44
N ALA A 28 -11.05 -34.73 -13.36
CA ALA A 28 -11.22 -34.20 -12.02
C ALA A 28 -10.45 -32.87 -11.94
N PRO A 29 -11.04 -31.78 -11.43
CA PRO A 29 -10.29 -30.57 -11.17
C PRO A 29 -9.12 -30.93 -10.23
N PRO A 30 -7.93 -30.34 -10.41
CA PRO A 30 -6.80 -30.61 -9.54
C PRO A 30 -7.23 -30.33 -8.09
N PRO A 31 -6.67 -31.07 -7.10
CA PRO A 31 -7.08 -30.93 -5.72
C PRO A 31 -6.93 -29.46 -5.32
N ILE A 32 -8.02 -28.88 -4.81
CA ILE A 32 -8.03 -27.54 -4.20
C ILE A 32 -6.97 -27.60 -3.10
N CYS A 33 -5.81 -27.01 -3.38
CA CYS A 33 -4.74 -26.88 -2.41
C CYS A 33 -5.20 -25.82 -1.41
N ARG A 34 -6.04 -26.25 -0.45
CA ARG A 34 -6.46 -25.42 0.68
C ARG A 34 -5.20 -25.02 1.42
N ILE A 35 -4.76 -23.78 1.24
CA ILE A 35 -3.68 -23.20 2.03
C ILE A 35 -4.04 -23.42 3.51
N GLN A 36 -3.29 -24.29 4.20
CA GLN A 36 -3.46 -24.49 5.63
C GLN A 36 -2.90 -23.26 6.35
N MET A 37 -3.79 -22.45 6.89
CA MET A 37 -3.54 -21.12 7.48
C MET A 37 -2.58 -21.11 8.68
N GLY A 38 -2.19 -22.28 9.21
CA GLY A 38 -1.20 -22.40 10.28
C GLY A 38 0.27 -22.43 9.82
N SER A 39 0.56 -22.16 8.54
CA SER A 39 1.92 -22.32 7.96
C SER A 39 2.50 -21.06 7.32
N TRP A 40 1.91 -19.88 7.56
CA TRP A 40 2.41 -18.63 6.99
C TRP A 40 3.80 -18.29 7.51
N VAL A 41 4.76 -18.15 6.58
CA VAL A 41 6.15 -17.83 6.92
C VAL A 41 6.33 -16.33 6.75
N ILE A 42 6.06 -15.60 7.83
CA ILE A 42 6.35 -14.17 7.94
C ILE A 42 7.87 -14.01 8.09
N GLY A 43 8.49 -13.27 7.17
CA GLY A 43 9.91 -12.97 7.17
C GLY A 43 10.27 -11.79 8.08
N PRO A 44 11.57 -11.54 8.31
CA PRO A 44 12.03 -10.42 9.10
C PRO A 44 11.86 -9.08 8.34
N ALA A 45 11.54 -8.03 9.09
CA ALA A 45 11.60 -6.66 8.59
C ALA A 45 13.06 -6.18 8.50
N PRO A 46 13.39 -5.20 7.63
CA PRO A 46 14.76 -4.71 7.50
C PRO A 46 15.29 -4.11 8.81
N GLU A 47 16.46 -4.53 9.26
CA GLU A 47 17.08 -3.95 10.46
C GLU A 47 17.49 -2.48 10.21
N ILE A 48 17.59 -1.67 11.28
CA ILE A 48 18.03 -0.27 11.16
C ILE A 48 19.41 -0.17 10.48
N SER A 49 20.32 -1.10 10.77
CA SER A 49 21.64 -1.15 10.12
C SER A 49 21.54 -1.37 8.60
N GLU A 50 20.61 -2.20 8.13
CA GLU A 50 20.40 -2.44 6.70
C GLU A 50 19.85 -1.17 6.02
N LEU A 51 19.02 -0.38 6.72
CA LEU A 51 18.56 0.91 6.24
C LEU A 51 19.70 1.93 6.13
N ASP A 52 20.62 1.94 7.11
CA ASP A 52 21.80 2.79 7.10
C ASP A 52 22.77 2.41 5.95
N GLU A 53 22.96 1.11 5.70
CA GLU A 53 23.75 0.62 4.57
C GLU A 53 23.14 1.03 3.22
N ARG A 54 21.82 0.89 3.06
CA ARG A 54 21.11 1.39 1.86
C ARG A 54 21.27 2.89 1.70
N ALA A 55 21.23 3.67 2.78
CA ALA A 55 21.46 5.11 2.73
C ALA A 55 22.85 5.42 2.15
N ALA A 56 23.89 4.76 2.65
CA ALA A 56 25.26 4.95 2.19
C ALA A 56 25.45 4.65 0.69
N MET A 57 24.73 3.66 0.15
CA MET A 57 24.88 3.25 -1.26
C MET A 57 24.18 4.18 -2.27
N TYR A 58 23.11 4.86 -1.88
CA TYR A 58 22.20 5.51 -2.83
C TYR A 58 21.99 7.01 -2.59
N ARG A 59 22.54 7.57 -1.51
CA ARG A 59 22.35 8.98 -1.16
C ARG A 59 22.76 9.95 -2.26
N ASP A 60 23.88 9.69 -2.93
CA ASP A 60 24.40 10.58 -4.00
C ASP A 60 23.65 10.40 -5.33
N LYS A 61 22.74 9.43 -5.40
CA LYS A 61 21.97 9.08 -6.61
C LYS A 61 20.59 9.73 -6.64
N ARG A 62 20.14 10.37 -5.57
CA ARG A 62 18.85 11.06 -5.51
C ARG A 62 19.01 12.57 -5.64
N LYS A 63 17.96 13.27 -6.08
CA LYS A 63 17.85 14.71 -5.82
C LYS A 63 17.45 14.91 -4.37
N ALA A 64 18.31 15.55 -3.59
CA ALA A 64 17.99 15.91 -2.21
C ALA A 64 16.75 16.81 -2.19
N MET A 65 15.77 16.50 -1.33
CA MET A 65 14.85 17.53 -0.86
C MET A 65 15.62 18.37 0.15
N ASP A 66 16.08 19.54 -0.29
CA ASP A 66 17.10 20.43 0.32
C ASP A 66 16.77 21.02 1.71
N TYR A 67 15.89 20.40 2.51
CA TYR A 67 15.32 21.05 3.69
C TYR A 67 15.87 20.56 5.04
N VAL A 68 16.61 19.46 5.09
CA VAL A 68 17.03 18.88 6.37
C VAL A 68 18.46 19.29 6.71
N ARG A 69 18.57 20.36 7.50
CA ARG A 69 19.81 20.81 8.12
C ARG A 69 20.04 20.08 9.44
N ASN A 70 21.25 20.21 9.98
CA ASN A 70 21.53 19.81 11.35
C ASN A 70 20.52 20.46 12.30
N TRP A 71 20.01 19.68 13.25
CA TRP A 71 19.10 20.15 14.27
C TRP A 71 19.86 20.41 15.56
N ILE A 72 19.71 21.61 16.10
CA ILE A 72 20.28 21.97 17.40
C ILE A 72 19.17 21.84 18.44
N CYS A 73 19.34 20.94 19.39
CA CYS A 73 18.38 20.76 20.48
C CYS A 73 18.25 22.08 21.26
N PRO A 74 17.06 22.70 21.37
CA PRO A 74 16.92 23.96 22.08
C PRO A 74 17.11 23.83 23.59
N GLY A 75 16.93 22.61 24.16
CA GLY A 75 17.13 22.35 25.59
C GLY A 75 18.60 22.26 26.01
N CYS A 76 19.42 21.49 25.29
CA CYS A 76 20.82 21.24 25.68
C CYS A 76 21.87 21.83 24.71
N ARG A 77 21.43 22.43 23.59
CA ARG A 77 22.28 23.02 22.55
C ARG A 77 23.16 22.05 21.77
N LYS A 78 23.05 20.74 21.99
CA LYS A 78 23.73 19.72 21.19
C LYS A 78 23.19 19.70 19.77
N GLU A 79 24.10 19.57 18.82
CA GLU A 79 23.83 19.47 17.40
C GLU A 79 23.71 17.99 16.98
N TYR A 80 22.73 17.71 16.13
CA TYR A 80 22.44 16.39 15.59
C TYR A 80 22.37 16.46 14.06
N GLU A 81 23.13 15.60 13.38
CA GLU A 81 23.05 15.46 11.93
C GLU A 81 21.71 14.83 11.50
N PRO A 82 21.21 15.14 10.29
CA PRO A 82 20.09 14.43 9.69
C PRO A 82 20.30 12.91 9.67
N ILE A 83 19.23 12.18 9.94
CA ILE A 83 19.19 10.73 9.81
C ILE A 83 19.21 10.37 8.34
N LYS A 84 20.28 9.71 7.90
CA LYS A 84 20.49 9.37 6.49
C LYS A 84 19.59 8.19 6.11
N ASN A 85 18.85 8.32 5.02
CA ASN A 85 18.13 7.20 4.40
C ASN A 85 18.38 7.16 2.90
N MET A 86 17.75 6.23 2.19
CA MET A 86 17.92 6.06 0.74
C MET A 86 17.25 7.17 -0.08
N LEU A 87 16.02 7.54 0.26
CA LEU A 87 15.18 8.45 -0.54
C LEU A 87 15.19 9.89 -0.03
N VAL A 88 15.20 10.08 1.28
CA VAL A 88 15.25 11.40 1.91
C VAL A 88 16.08 11.31 3.19
N ASP A 89 16.77 12.38 3.55
CA ASP A 89 17.29 12.50 4.91
C ASP A 89 16.13 12.95 5.82
N LEU A 90 16.06 12.41 7.03
CA LEU A 90 15.03 12.75 8.01
C LEU A 90 15.64 13.62 9.11
N PRO A 91 14.89 14.59 9.68
CA PRO A 91 15.38 15.28 10.86
C PRO A 91 15.52 14.30 12.04
N PRO A 92 16.44 14.55 12.99
CA PRO A 92 16.51 13.80 14.23
C PRO A 92 15.16 13.80 14.94
N PHE A 93 14.69 12.68 15.46
CA PHE A 93 13.37 12.59 16.10
C PHE A 93 13.28 13.29 17.47
N GLY A 94 14.43 13.49 18.10
CA GLY A 94 14.54 14.15 19.39
C GLY A 94 15.98 14.11 19.89
N CYS A 95 16.19 14.77 21.02
CA CYS A 95 17.47 14.81 21.70
C CYS A 95 17.61 13.56 22.57
N VAL A 96 18.64 12.76 22.32
CA VAL A 96 18.94 11.56 23.11
C VAL A 96 19.31 11.93 24.55
N ASP A 97 19.97 13.07 24.75
CA ASP A 97 20.49 13.47 26.07
C ASP A 97 19.42 14.05 27.00
N CYS A 98 18.49 14.86 26.48
CA CYS A 98 17.47 15.53 27.30
C CYS A 98 16.03 15.09 27.00
N GLY A 99 15.82 14.18 26.05
CA GLY A 99 14.49 13.64 25.71
C GLY A 99 13.55 14.61 24.98
N LEU A 100 13.98 15.85 24.71
CA LEU A 100 13.15 16.81 23.98
C LEU A 100 12.90 16.31 22.55
N LYS A 101 11.63 16.12 22.19
CA LYS A 101 11.24 15.75 20.82
C LYS A 101 11.52 16.88 19.84
N ASN A 102 11.91 16.51 18.63
CA ASN A 102 12.02 17.47 17.54
C ASN A 102 10.63 17.68 16.93
N ASP A 103 10.15 18.91 16.94
CA ASP A 103 8.84 19.33 16.44
C ASP A 103 8.90 20.03 15.09
N ALA A 104 10.07 20.03 14.43
CA ALA A 104 10.22 20.57 13.08
C ALA A 104 9.24 19.90 12.11
N ALA A 105 8.36 20.71 11.53
CA ALA A 105 7.43 20.23 10.52
C ALA A 105 8.17 19.92 9.22
N TYR A 106 7.84 18.79 8.62
CA TYR A 106 8.33 18.37 7.31
C TYR A 106 7.30 17.46 6.65
N GLU A 107 7.37 17.31 5.33
CA GLU A 107 6.62 16.31 4.60
C GLU A 107 7.33 15.89 3.33
N TRP A 108 7.11 14.64 2.93
CA TRP A 108 7.62 14.11 1.66
C TRP A 108 6.81 12.86 1.26
N LYS A 109 6.93 12.45 -0.01
CA LYS A 109 6.41 11.17 -0.51
C LYS A 109 7.24 10.62 -1.66
N ILE A 110 7.29 9.29 -1.77
CA ILE A 110 8.08 8.55 -2.77
C ILE A 110 7.78 9.03 -4.19
N THR A 111 6.52 9.34 -4.51
CA THR A 111 6.10 9.78 -5.85
C THR A 111 6.67 11.14 -6.28
N GLN A 112 7.24 11.90 -5.34
CA GLN A 112 7.95 13.16 -5.61
C GLN A 112 9.47 12.98 -5.65
N CYS A 113 9.98 11.78 -5.37
CA CYS A 113 11.39 11.48 -5.37
C CYS A 113 11.89 11.05 -6.76
N THR A 114 13.20 11.26 -6.97
CA THR A 114 13.92 10.69 -8.11
C THR A 114 15.13 9.93 -7.60
N LEU A 115 15.45 8.80 -8.25
CA LEU A 115 16.63 7.98 -7.95
C LEU A 115 17.31 7.60 -9.27
N ASN A 116 18.63 7.84 -9.36
CA ASN A 116 19.38 7.79 -10.62
C ASN A 116 18.70 8.54 -11.77
N GLY A 117 18.11 9.71 -11.47
CA GLY A 117 17.38 10.52 -12.45
C GLY A 117 16.02 9.96 -12.89
N ILE A 118 15.59 8.82 -12.35
CA ILE A 118 14.31 8.18 -12.67
C ILE A 118 13.25 8.61 -11.65
N SER A 119 12.07 9.01 -12.16
CA SER A 119 10.90 9.31 -11.33
C SER A 119 10.34 8.04 -10.70
N LEU A 120 10.03 8.13 -9.41
CA LEU A 120 9.41 7.06 -8.64
C LEU A 120 7.87 7.16 -8.60
N ASP A 121 7.29 8.06 -9.40
CA ASP A 121 5.84 8.17 -9.53
C ASP A 121 5.24 6.90 -10.16
N PHE A 122 4.02 6.55 -9.74
CA PHE A 122 3.34 5.32 -10.14
C PHE A 122 1.82 5.50 -10.14
N LYS A 123 1.12 4.61 -10.85
CA LYS A 123 -0.31 4.78 -11.16
C LYS A 123 -1.19 4.63 -9.91
N THR A 124 -2.31 5.36 -9.89
CA THR A 124 -3.40 5.12 -8.94
C THR A 124 -4.36 4.09 -9.49
N TYR A 125 -4.50 2.96 -8.79
CA TYR A 125 -5.41 1.88 -9.17
C TYR A 125 -6.86 2.19 -8.75
N ASP A 126 -7.82 1.51 -9.37
CA ASP A 126 -9.25 1.73 -9.16
C ASP A 126 -9.99 0.39 -8.98
N GLN A 127 -10.36 0.07 -7.75
CA GLN A 127 -11.11 -1.13 -7.35
C GLN A 127 -12.61 -1.00 -7.63
N LYS A 128 -13.08 0.17 -8.09
CA LYS A 128 -14.49 0.48 -8.28
C LYS A 128 -15.27 0.29 -6.98
N LEU A 129 -16.34 -0.50 -7.03
CA LEU A 129 -17.19 -0.84 -5.89
C LEU A 129 -16.87 -2.23 -5.32
N GLU A 130 -15.81 -2.88 -5.80
CA GLU A 130 -15.43 -4.20 -5.31
C GLU A 130 -14.64 -4.08 -4.00
N PRO A 131 -14.82 -5.00 -3.04
CA PRO A 131 -14.14 -4.99 -1.74
C PRO A 131 -12.70 -5.52 -1.85
N HIS A 132 -11.93 -5.06 -2.83
CA HIS A 132 -10.60 -5.59 -3.16
C HIS A 132 -9.44 -4.71 -2.64
N CYS A 133 -9.69 -3.82 -1.69
CA CYS A 133 -8.71 -2.82 -1.24
C CYS A 133 -7.36 -3.42 -0.86
N THR A 134 -7.33 -4.57 -0.18
CA THR A 134 -6.11 -5.28 0.19
C THR A 134 -5.23 -5.64 -1.00
N LEU A 135 -5.81 -6.26 -2.03
CA LEU A 135 -5.07 -6.62 -3.24
C LEU A 135 -4.56 -5.37 -3.96
N TYR A 136 -5.36 -4.31 -4.01
CA TYR A 136 -4.98 -3.07 -4.67
C TYR A 136 -3.88 -2.31 -3.91
N ALA A 137 -3.93 -2.29 -2.58
CA ALA A 137 -2.89 -1.71 -1.73
C ALA A 137 -1.57 -2.50 -1.85
N ILE A 138 -1.63 -3.83 -1.80
CA ILE A 138 -0.45 -4.69 -2.03
C ILE A 138 0.10 -4.46 -3.45
N THR A 139 -0.77 -4.38 -4.46
CA THR A 139 -0.33 -4.13 -5.85
C THR A 139 0.34 -2.75 -6.00
N ALA A 140 -0.17 -1.72 -5.31
CA ALA A 140 0.47 -0.40 -5.26
C ALA A 140 1.86 -0.46 -4.61
N VAL A 141 2.02 -1.21 -3.51
CA VAL A 141 3.32 -1.45 -2.86
C VAL A 141 4.26 -2.23 -3.78
N ILE A 142 3.78 -3.25 -4.50
CA ILE A 142 4.56 -3.98 -5.50
C ILE A 142 5.02 -3.04 -6.63
N ASP A 143 4.13 -2.21 -7.19
CA ASP A 143 4.49 -1.28 -8.29
C ASP A 143 5.54 -0.26 -7.83
N CYS A 144 5.36 0.28 -6.63
CA CYS A 144 6.32 1.20 -6.04
C CYS A 144 7.68 0.51 -5.77
N THR A 145 7.68 -0.71 -5.22
CA THR A 145 8.89 -1.47 -4.91
C THR A 145 9.68 -1.82 -6.17
N ARG A 146 9.03 -2.34 -7.23
CA ARG A 146 9.75 -2.66 -8.48
C ARG A 146 10.32 -1.41 -9.14
N ARG A 147 9.64 -0.26 -9.02
CA ARG A 147 10.15 1.02 -9.54
C ARG A 147 11.37 1.48 -8.77
N LEU A 148 11.37 1.33 -7.45
CA LEU A 148 12.53 1.60 -6.60
C LEU A 148 13.72 0.72 -7.00
N GLU A 149 13.51 -0.60 -7.11
CA GLU A 149 14.57 -1.55 -7.52
C GLU A 149 15.07 -1.30 -8.96
N GLY A 150 14.16 -0.98 -9.88
CA GLY A 150 14.52 -0.57 -11.24
C GLY A 150 15.36 0.71 -11.24
N ALA A 151 14.89 1.74 -10.53
CA ALA A 151 15.58 3.02 -10.45
C ALA A 151 16.96 2.89 -9.82
N GLN A 152 17.14 2.06 -8.80
CA GLN A 152 18.46 1.74 -8.22
C GLN A 152 19.46 1.21 -9.27
N LYS A 153 18.96 0.46 -10.26
CA LYS A 153 19.71 -0.11 -11.38
C LYS A 153 19.72 0.78 -12.64
N GLY A 154 19.03 1.92 -12.63
CA GLY A 154 18.91 2.81 -13.79
C GLY A 154 17.87 2.39 -14.82
N PHE A 155 16.91 1.54 -14.46
CA PHE A 155 15.82 1.07 -15.33
C PHE A 155 14.45 1.62 -14.90
N VAL A 156 13.57 1.83 -15.89
CA VAL A 156 12.17 2.22 -15.67
C VAL A 156 11.28 0.99 -15.80
N PHE A 157 10.64 0.57 -14.72
CA PHE A 157 9.59 -0.46 -14.75
C PHE A 157 8.22 0.20 -14.63
N SER A 158 7.41 0.15 -15.71
CA SER A 158 6.09 0.78 -15.74
C SER A 158 4.98 -0.06 -16.36
N ALA A 159 5.27 -1.29 -16.79
CA ALA A 159 4.28 -2.16 -17.41
C ALA A 159 3.12 -2.48 -16.44
N PRO A 160 1.85 -2.31 -16.81
CA PRO A 160 0.74 -2.46 -15.89
C PRO A 160 0.55 -3.91 -15.43
N PHE A 161 -0.09 -4.09 -14.28
CA PHE A 161 -0.45 -5.42 -13.76
C PHE A 161 -1.87 -5.81 -14.17
N ASP A 162 -2.10 -7.10 -14.38
CA ASP A 162 -3.44 -7.66 -14.54
C ASP A 162 -4.05 -8.02 -13.18
N ILE A 163 -4.64 -7.03 -12.51
CA ILE A 163 -5.24 -7.21 -11.18
C ILE A 163 -6.48 -8.11 -11.27
N ASN A 164 -7.23 -8.07 -12.37
CA ASN A 164 -8.44 -8.89 -12.52
C ASN A 164 -8.09 -10.38 -12.60
N GLU A 165 -7.06 -10.74 -13.37
CA GLU A 165 -6.53 -12.10 -13.39
C GLU A 165 -6.04 -12.54 -12.01
N MET A 166 -5.45 -11.63 -11.23
CA MET A 166 -5.02 -11.91 -9.87
C MET A 166 -6.21 -12.17 -8.93
N VAL A 167 -7.34 -11.46 -9.10
CA VAL A 167 -8.59 -11.76 -8.38
C VAL A 167 -9.09 -13.17 -8.70
N GLU A 168 -9.10 -13.56 -9.97
CA GLU A 168 -9.50 -14.91 -10.39
C GLU A 168 -8.57 -15.98 -9.82
N THR A 169 -7.26 -15.73 -9.86
CA THR A 169 -6.23 -16.61 -9.28
C THR A 169 -6.43 -16.77 -7.79
N TYR A 170 -6.64 -15.68 -7.06
CA TYR A 170 -6.93 -15.70 -5.62
C TYR A 170 -8.16 -16.55 -5.33
N ASN A 171 -9.26 -16.31 -6.04
CA ASN A 171 -10.52 -17.01 -5.79
C ASN A 171 -10.37 -18.51 -6.04
N LYS A 172 -9.68 -18.89 -7.11
CA LYS A 172 -9.41 -20.28 -7.45
C LYS A 172 -8.49 -20.95 -6.43
N ARG A 173 -7.45 -20.25 -5.96
CA ARG A 173 -6.43 -20.80 -5.05
C ARG A 173 -6.97 -21.00 -3.64
N THR A 174 -7.72 -20.02 -3.14
CA THR A 174 -8.22 -20.03 -1.76
C THR A 174 -9.59 -20.71 -1.65
N GLY A 175 -10.38 -20.70 -2.73
CA GLY A 175 -11.78 -21.09 -2.70
C GLY A 175 -12.70 -20.02 -2.09
N PHE A 176 -12.19 -18.82 -1.80
CA PHE A 176 -12.96 -17.69 -1.29
C PHE A 176 -13.23 -16.67 -2.39
N LYS A 177 -14.23 -15.82 -2.20
CA LYS A 177 -14.35 -14.59 -2.98
C LYS A 177 -13.54 -13.51 -2.26
N LEU A 178 -12.56 -12.90 -2.95
CA LEU A 178 -11.74 -11.82 -2.39
C LEU A 178 -12.62 -10.72 -1.75
N GLY A 179 -12.26 -10.32 -0.53
CA GLY A 179 -13.00 -9.33 0.27
C GLY A 179 -14.28 -9.87 0.92
N ASN A 180 -14.55 -11.16 0.77
CA ASN A 180 -15.66 -11.87 1.42
C ASN A 180 -15.17 -13.17 2.07
N GLU A 181 -13.94 -13.17 2.58
CA GLU A 181 -13.38 -14.29 3.31
C GLU A 181 -14.15 -14.53 4.61
N PRO A 182 -14.31 -15.79 5.04
CA PRO A 182 -14.89 -16.08 6.35
C PRO A 182 -13.99 -15.53 7.46
N GLN A 183 -14.58 -14.91 8.48
CA GLN A 183 -13.84 -14.25 9.56
C GLN A 183 -12.89 -15.19 10.31
N ASP A 184 -13.25 -16.47 10.49
CA ASP A 184 -12.39 -17.48 11.12
C ASP A 184 -11.17 -17.87 10.27
N LYS A 185 -11.08 -17.36 9.04
CA LYS A 185 -9.97 -17.58 8.11
C LYS A 185 -9.06 -16.37 7.96
N LEU A 186 -9.45 -15.22 8.50
CA LEU A 186 -8.65 -14.02 8.46
C LEU A 186 -7.51 -14.11 9.47
N TYR A 187 -6.43 -13.38 9.16
CA TYR A 187 -5.45 -13.06 10.18
C TYR A 187 -6.08 -12.02 11.12
N GLU A 188 -6.05 -12.29 12.42
CA GLU A 188 -6.74 -11.44 13.39
C GLU A 188 -8.20 -11.18 12.96
N THR A 189 -8.85 -10.12 13.45
CA THR A 189 -10.30 -9.98 13.26
C THR A 189 -10.69 -9.60 11.82
N TYR A 190 -9.80 -8.94 11.06
CA TYR A 190 -10.12 -8.34 9.75
C TYR A 190 -8.95 -8.29 8.74
N ASP A 191 -7.83 -8.98 8.98
CA ASP A 191 -6.65 -8.83 8.13
C ASP A 191 -6.52 -10.00 7.13
N ASN A 192 -6.83 -9.72 5.86
CA ASN A 192 -6.59 -10.66 4.76
C ASN A 192 -5.25 -10.41 4.04
N CYS A 193 -4.41 -9.45 4.47
CA CYS A 193 -3.11 -9.18 3.84
C CYS A 193 -2.26 -10.46 3.73
N PRO A 194 -2.08 -11.28 4.79
CA PRO A 194 -1.24 -12.47 4.69
C PRO A 194 -1.73 -13.49 3.67
N ILE A 195 -3.06 -13.63 3.51
CA ILE A 195 -3.66 -14.55 2.53
C ILE A 195 -3.32 -14.08 1.12
N VAL A 196 -3.54 -12.78 0.85
CA VAL A 196 -3.25 -12.19 -0.46
C VAL A 196 -1.75 -12.26 -0.77
N MET A 197 -0.89 -11.98 0.22
CA MET A 197 0.57 -12.07 0.06
C MET A 197 1.05 -13.49 -0.20
N GLU A 198 0.48 -14.51 0.44
CA GLU A 198 0.82 -15.92 0.18
C GLU A 198 0.43 -16.35 -1.24
N VAL A 199 -0.74 -15.93 -1.75
CA VAL A 199 -1.09 -16.20 -3.15
C VAL A 199 -0.15 -15.47 -4.11
N LEU A 200 0.22 -14.21 -3.82
CA LEU A 200 1.19 -13.47 -4.64
C LEU A 200 2.62 -14.04 -4.57
N LYS A 201 2.98 -14.70 -3.46
CA LYS A 201 4.24 -15.43 -3.31
C LYS A 201 4.25 -16.72 -4.12
N SER A 202 3.15 -17.48 -4.13
CA SER A 202 3.08 -18.73 -4.90
C SER A 202 2.89 -18.50 -6.39
N ASP A 203 1.94 -17.66 -6.78
CA ASP A 203 1.46 -17.52 -8.16
C ASP A 203 2.03 -16.26 -8.83
N GLY A 204 2.24 -15.17 -8.09
CA GLY A 204 2.66 -13.87 -8.62
C GLY A 204 1.54 -13.15 -9.37
N ILE A 205 1.74 -11.87 -9.67
CA ILE A 205 0.81 -11.04 -10.45
C ILE A 205 1.30 -10.91 -11.90
N ALA A 206 0.40 -11.13 -12.86
CA ALA A 206 0.73 -11.04 -14.27
C ALA A 206 1.06 -9.59 -14.69
N ILE A 207 2.09 -9.44 -15.50
CA ILE A 207 2.48 -8.18 -16.12
C ILE A 207 1.87 -8.13 -17.52
N LEU A 208 1.10 -7.09 -17.81
CA LEU A 208 0.54 -6.84 -19.13
C LEU A 208 1.65 -6.32 -20.06
N ILE A 209 2.03 -7.16 -21.01
CA ILE A 209 2.95 -6.86 -22.10
C ILE A 209 2.18 -6.62 -23.40
N GLY A 210 2.73 -5.77 -24.27
CA GLY A 210 2.08 -5.37 -25.52
C GLY A 210 1.97 -6.53 -26.51
N ALA A 211 1.06 -6.40 -27.48
CA ALA A 211 0.79 -7.42 -28.51
C ALA A 211 2.04 -7.82 -29.34
N SER A 212 3.04 -6.94 -29.41
CA SER A 212 4.32 -7.17 -30.08
C SER A 212 5.20 -8.23 -29.38
N ASP A 213 4.98 -8.45 -28.07
CA ASP A 213 5.81 -9.31 -27.22
C ASP A 213 5.15 -10.68 -26.93
N VAL A 214 4.02 -10.98 -27.58
CA VAL A 214 3.14 -12.15 -27.33
C VAL A 214 3.82 -13.51 -27.58
N THR A 215 5.08 -13.53 -28.02
CA THR A 215 5.85 -14.77 -28.13
C THR A 215 6.33 -15.32 -26.77
N THR A 216 6.33 -14.50 -25.71
CA THR A 216 6.75 -14.98 -24.38
C THR A 216 5.60 -15.69 -23.67
N THR A 217 5.50 -17.00 -23.91
CA THR A 217 4.79 -17.91 -23.03
C THR A 217 5.81 -18.61 -22.12
N PRO A 218 5.59 -18.62 -20.79
CA PRO A 218 4.43 -18.09 -20.07
C PRO A 218 4.45 -16.55 -19.92
N VAL A 219 3.25 -15.96 -19.70
CA VAL A 219 3.10 -14.54 -19.36
C VAL A 219 4.00 -14.21 -18.16
N PRO A 220 4.82 -13.15 -18.22
CA PRO A 220 5.71 -12.80 -17.11
C PRO A 220 4.89 -12.42 -15.88
N ARG A 221 5.28 -12.97 -14.72
CA ARG A 221 4.65 -12.70 -13.43
C ARG A 221 5.68 -12.20 -12.44
N LEU A 222 5.32 -11.18 -11.66
CA LEU A 222 6.12 -10.70 -10.56
C LEU A 222 5.66 -11.37 -9.27
N LYS A 223 6.58 -12.00 -8.53
CA LYS A 223 6.30 -12.67 -7.26
C LYS A 223 6.83 -11.87 -6.08
N ILE A 224 6.20 -12.05 -4.93
CA ILE A 224 6.77 -11.68 -3.64
C ILE A 224 7.69 -12.81 -3.18
N GLN A 225 8.87 -12.49 -2.65
CA GLN A 225 9.77 -13.47 -2.02
C GLN A 225 9.33 -13.76 -0.58
N SER A 226 9.14 -12.69 0.19
CA SER A 226 8.74 -12.72 1.59
C SER A 226 8.05 -11.41 1.95
N TYR A 227 7.39 -11.40 3.10
CA TYR A 227 6.69 -10.24 3.65
C TYR A 227 6.87 -10.21 5.17
N PHE A 228 6.71 -9.04 5.75
CA PHE A 228 6.98 -8.79 7.16
C PHE A 228 5.91 -7.87 7.76
N ARG A 229 5.70 -7.98 9.08
CA ARG A 229 4.79 -7.11 9.84
C ARG A 229 5.60 -6.15 10.69
N VAL A 230 5.09 -4.93 10.86
CA VAL A 230 5.65 -3.89 11.72
C VAL A 230 4.59 -3.46 12.73
N ASP A 231 4.99 -3.18 13.97
CA ASP A 231 4.07 -2.60 14.95
C ASP A 231 3.62 -1.21 14.48
N PRO A 232 2.32 -0.95 14.26
CA PRO A 232 1.82 0.37 13.87
C PRO A 232 2.21 1.48 14.86
N LYS A 233 2.51 1.14 16.12
CA LYS A 233 2.95 2.09 17.15
C LYS A 233 4.43 2.48 17.03
N ASP A 234 5.24 1.73 16.28
CA ASP A 234 6.64 2.09 16.02
C ASP A 234 6.75 3.10 14.86
N VAL A 235 6.23 4.29 15.13
CA VAL A 235 6.15 5.40 14.16
C VAL A 235 7.54 5.78 13.62
N LEU A 236 8.58 5.70 14.46
CA LEU A 236 9.94 6.04 14.07
C LEU A 236 10.48 5.03 13.06
N TYR A 237 10.29 3.74 13.34
CA TYR A 237 10.74 2.68 12.44
C TYR A 237 9.97 2.68 11.12
N ILE A 238 8.64 2.90 11.14
CA ILE A 238 7.84 3.05 9.91
C ILE A 238 8.35 4.22 9.07
N THR A 239 8.66 5.36 9.71
CA THR A 239 9.23 6.54 9.03
C THR A 239 10.60 6.22 8.41
N ARG A 240 11.46 5.48 9.12
CA ARG A 240 12.75 5.00 8.59
C ARG A 240 12.58 4.06 7.40
N LEU A 241 11.64 3.11 7.47
CA LEU A 241 11.35 2.16 6.38
C LEU A 241 10.92 2.89 5.11
N LEU A 242 9.94 3.79 5.23
CA LEU A 242 9.48 4.60 4.10
C LEU A 242 10.64 5.37 3.48
N ALA A 243 11.43 6.10 4.29
CA ALA A 243 12.57 6.88 3.83
C ALA A 243 13.71 6.00 3.26
N GLY A 244 13.83 4.76 3.72
CA GLY A 244 14.72 3.71 3.20
C GLY A 244 14.26 3.10 1.86
N GLY A 245 13.06 3.49 1.40
CA GLY A 245 12.45 2.99 0.17
C GLY A 245 11.76 1.64 0.35
N PHE A 246 11.07 1.46 1.47
CA PHE A 246 10.12 0.39 1.68
C PHE A 246 8.71 1.00 1.78
N PRO A 247 7.95 1.08 0.67
CA PRO A 247 6.52 1.37 0.74
C PRO A 247 5.82 0.24 1.53
N LEU A 248 4.76 0.58 2.26
CA LEU A 248 4.11 -0.35 3.20
C LEU A 248 2.61 -0.42 2.91
N VAL A 249 1.98 -1.55 3.21
CA VAL A 249 0.52 -1.68 3.28
C VAL A 249 0.09 -1.36 4.71
N ALA A 250 -1.01 -0.63 4.84
CA ALA A 250 -1.60 -0.29 6.13
C ALA A 250 -3.12 -0.48 6.09
N GLY A 251 -3.68 -0.91 7.21
CA GLY A 251 -5.10 -0.78 7.49
C GLY A 251 -5.44 0.63 8.00
N ILE A 252 -6.62 1.11 7.64
CA ILE A 252 -7.26 2.27 8.26
C ILE A 252 -8.73 1.96 8.50
N ARG A 253 -9.33 2.63 9.48
CA ARG A 253 -10.78 2.65 9.62
C ARG A 253 -11.34 3.63 8.62
N HIS A 254 -12.29 3.21 7.79
CA HIS A 254 -13.00 4.10 6.90
C HIS A 254 -14.47 4.23 7.28
N GLY A 255 -15.02 5.42 7.05
CA GLY A 255 -16.43 5.74 7.26
C GLY A 255 -16.97 6.59 6.12
N PHE A 256 -18.20 7.07 6.26
CA PHE A 256 -18.91 7.81 5.20
C PHE A 256 -18.10 8.97 4.59
N LEU A 257 -17.35 9.72 5.41
CA LEU A 257 -16.57 10.88 4.97
C LEU A 257 -15.39 10.51 4.04
N PHE A 258 -14.96 9.25 4.04
CA PHE A 258 -13.89 8.77 3.16
C PHE A 258 -14.22 9.00 1.68
N ASN A 259 -15.50 8.90 1.31
CA ASN A 259 -15.96 9.08 -0.07
C ASN A 259 -15.87 10.53 -0.59
N TYR A 260 -15.59 11.50 0.29
CA TYR A 260 -15.52 12.92 -0.04
C TYR A 260 -14.10 13.49 0.06
N LEU A 261 -13.12 12.65 0.37
CA LEU A 261 -11.74 13.06 0.57
C LEU A 261 -11.12 13.55 -0.74
N SER A 262 -10.39 14.66 -0.70
CA SER A 262 -9.63 15.18 -1.85
C SER A 262 -8.14 14.85 -1.74
N ASP A 263 -7.42 14.93 -2.86
CA ASP A 263 -5.97 14.77 -2.87
C ASP A 263 -5.30 15.74 -1.89
N GLY A 264 -4.35 15.23 -1.11
CA GLY A 264 -3.60 15.97 -0.11
C GLY A 264 -4.36 16.32 1.18
N GLN A 265 -5.63 15.93 1.32
CA GLN A 265 -6.39 16.22 2.55
C GLN A 265 -6.06 15.26 3.69
N TYR A 266 -6.12 15.79 4.91
CA TYR A 266 -6.11 15.00 6.14
C TYR A 266 -7.45 14.27 6.28
N TYR A 267 -7.36 12.95 6.35
CA TYR A 267 -8.48 12.09 6.70
C TYR A 267 -8.51 11.90 8.20
N CYS A 268 -9.65 12.23 8.81
CA CYS A 268 -9.92 11.95 10.21
C CYS A 268 -10.70 10.64 10.30
N ALA A 269 -10.02 9.56 10.71
CA ALA A 269 -10.66 8.26 10.81
C ALA A 269 -11.76 8.25 11.89
N PRO A 270 -12.86 7.51 11.67
CA PRO A 270 -13.88 7.31 12.70
C PRO A 270 -13.29 6.57 13.91
N THR A 271 -13.61 7.04 15.12
CA THR A 271 -13.14 6.44 16.37
C THR A 271 -13.97 5.24 16.81
N CYS A 272 -15.20 5.11 16.33
CA CYS A 272 -16.13 4.05 16.73
C CYS A 272 -16.11 2.86 15.76
N GLU A 273 -15.66 1.70 16.26
CA GLU A 273 -15.54 0.45 15.49
C GLU A 273 -16.88 0.01 14.87
N ASN A 274 -17.99 0.20 15.59
CA ASN A 274 -19.32 -0.23 15.13
C ASN A 274 -19.85 0.56 13.92
N THR A 275 -19.17 1.63 13.53
CA THR A 275 -19.56 2.50 12.40
C THR A 275 -18.48 2.61 11.34
N SER A 276 -17.43 1.79 11.44
CA SER A 276 -16.28 1.84 10.56
C SER A 276 -15.97 0.48 9.98
N ASP A 277 -15.69 0.46 8.69
CA ASP A 277 -15.16 -0.70 8.01
C ASP A 277 -13.63 -0.58 7.89
N ALA A 278 -12.93 -1.69 7.72
CA ALA A 278 -11.48 -1.69 7.49
C ALA A 278 -11.17 -1.46 6.00
N HIS A 279 -10.20 -0.60 5.70
CA HIS A 279 -9.71 -0.36 4.34
C HIS A 279 -8.20 -0.43 4.29
N ALA A 280 -7.66 -1.12 3.29
CA ALA A 280 -6.23 -1.20 3.06
C ALA A 280 -5.75 -0.07 2.12
N VAL A 281 -4.63 0.54 2.46
CA VAL A 281 -3.96 1.61 1.70
C VAL A 281 -2.46 1.35 1.61
N ALA A 282 -1.79 2.03 0.68
CA ALA A 282 -0.33 1.98 0.60
C ALA A 282 0.29 3.25 1.21
N LEU A 283 1.08 3.09 2.28
CA LEU A 283 1.93 4.14 2.85
C LEU A 283 3.11 4.41 1.90
N ILE A 284 3.23 5.65 1.44
CA ILE A 284 4.26 6.06 0.46
C ILE A 284 5.01 7.32 0.85
N GLY A 285 4.91 7.76 2.09
CA GLY A 285 5.57 8.95 2.58
C GLY A 285 5.11 9.30 3.96
N CYS A 286 5.75 10.30 4.56
CA CYS A 286 5.41 10.75 5.89
C CYS A 286 5.72 12.22 6.08
N GLY A 287 5.27 12.74 7.21
CA GLY A 287 5.60 14.08 7.65
C GLY A 287 5.26 14.27 9.11
N VAL A 288 5.58 15.44 9.63
CA VAL A 288 5.25 15.88 10.98
C VAL A 288 4.43 17.16 10.88
N GLY A 289 3.29 17.19 11.55
CA GLY A 289 2.34 18.30 11.52
C GLY A 289 1.62 18.47 12.85
N SER A 290 0.70 19.43 12.92
CA SER A 290 -0.11 19.69 14.12
C SER A 290 -1.48 19.01 14.01
N ASN A 291 -1.77 18.10 14.93
CA ASN A 291 -3.07 17.49 15.14
C ASN A 291 -3.65 17.97 16.48
N GLY A 292 -4.64 18.87 16.44
CA GLY A 292 -5.28 19.37 17.67
C GLY A 292 -4.30 19.97 18.69
N ASN A 293 -3.34 20.80 18.23
CA ASN A 293 -2.25 21.41 19.02
C ASN A 293 -1.18 20.43 19.52
N LYS A 294 -1.16 19.19 19.04
CA LYS A 294 -0.08 18.25 19.30
C LYS A 294 0.70 17.99 18.02
N THR A 295 2.02 18.05 18.11
CA THR A 295 2.87 17.60 17.01
C THR A 295 2.75 16.09 16.87
N GLU A 296 2.35 15.63 15.69
CA GLU A 296 2.16 14.23 15.36
C GLU A 296 2.72 13.90 13.97
N THR A 297 3.20 12.67 13.82
CA THR A 297 3.53 12.12 12.51
C THR A 297 2.26 11.79 11.74
N PHE A 298 2.29 12.03 10.44
CA PHE A 298 1.28 11.58 9.51
C PHE A 298 1.92 10.82 8.35
N TYR A 299 1.13 9.99 7.67
CA TYR A 299 1.55 9.26 6.49
C TYR A 299 0.84 9.79 5.25
N LYS A 300 1.57 9.86 4.14
CA LYS A 300 1.01 10.07 2.79
C LYS A 300 0.61 8.71 2.26
N VAL A 301 -0.65 8.57 1.89
CA VAL A 301 -1.25 7.28 1.55
C VAL A 301 -1.86 7.27 0.16
N ARG A 302 -1.54 6.23 -0.61
CA ARG A 302 -2.12 5.95 -1.92
C ARG A 302 -3.40 5.14 -1.75
N ASN A 303 -4.50 5.66 -2.29
CA ASN A 303 -5.79 4.97 -2.32
C ASN A 303 -5.96 4.11 -3.59
N SER A 304 -7.01 3.31 -3.59
CA SER A 304 -7.43 2.39 -4.66
C SER A 304 -8.82 2.71 -5.22
N HIS A 305 -9.41 3.88 -4.96
CA HIS A 305 -10.73 4.30 -5.50
C HIS A 305 -10.61 5.10 -6.81
N GLY A 306 -9.46 5.00 -7.48
CA GLY A 306 -9.13 5.74 -8.69
C GLY A 306 -9.11 7.25 -8.48
N ILE A 307 -8.92 7.97 -9.59
CA ILE A 307 -8.93 9.44 -9.59
C ILE A 307 -10.34 10.03 -9.43
N LYS A 308 -11.40 9.21 -9.52
CA LYS A 308 -12.81 9.67 -9.50
C LYS A 308 -13.38 9.86 -8.10
N ALA A 309 -12.91 9.12 -7.10
CA ALA A 309 -13.23 9.43 -5.71
C ALA A 309 -12.66 10.80 -5.27
N HIS A 310 -11.71 11.34 -6.04
CA HIS A 310 -11.08 12.65 -5.86
C HIS A 310 -11.45 13.57 -7.04
N SER A 311 -12.75 13.77 -7.23
CA SER A 311 -13.43 14.34 -8.42
C SER A 311 -12.85 15.62 -9.03
N HIS A 312 -11.95 16.33 -8.34
CA HIS A 312 -11.26 17.52 -8.82
C HIS A 312 -10.06 17.27 -9.75
N TYR A 313 -9.56 16.03 -9.90
CA TYR A 313 -8.33 15.77 -10.65
C TYR A 313 -8.58 15.07 -12.00
N GLN A 314 -8.53 15.87 -13.08
CA GLN A 314 -8.33 15.40 -14.45
C GLN A 314 -6.91 15.76 -14.92
N LYS A 315 -6.13 14.73 -15.32
CA LYS A 315 -5.56 14.62 -16.69
C LYS A 315 -4.50 13.51 -16.87
N ARG A 316 -4.06 12.74 -15.86
CA ARG A 316 -3.01 11.70 -16.09
C ARG A 316 -3.11 10.36 -15.33
N GLU A 317 -4.15 10.08 -14.54
CA GLU A 317 -4.23 8.87 -13.67
C GLU A 317 -3.19 8.79 -12.52
N PHE A 318 -2.45 9.87 -12.28
CA PHE A 318 -1.55 10.04 -11.13
C PHE A 318 -2.20 10.99 -10.10
N GLY A 319 -1.91 10.80 -8.81
CA GLY A 319 -2.55 11.50 -7.70
C GLY A 319 -3.73 10.72 -7.08
N GLY A 320 -4.42 11.31 -6.11
CA GLY A 320 -5.35 10.58 -5.23
C GLY A 320 -4.66 10.03 -3.98
N ASP A 321 -3.61 10.74 -3.55
CA ASP A 321 -2.95 10.48 -2.29
C ASP A 321 -3.63 11.34 -1.23
N PHE A 322 -3.81 10.82 -0.02
CA PHE A 322 -4.31 11.60 1.10
C PHE A 322 -3.39 11.46 2.31
N ILE A 323 -3.76 12.09 3.41
CA ILE A 323 -2.97 12.08 4.64
C ILE A 323 -3.76 11.38 5.74
N VAL A 324 -3.12 10.47 6.46
CA VAL A 324 -3.66 9.86 7.68
C VAL A 324 -2.72 10.10 8.85
N TRP A 325 -3.27 10.33 10.04
CA TRP A 325 -2.46 10.42 11.25
C TRP A 325 -1.86 9.06 11.61
N SER A 326 -0.68 9.08 12.22
CA SER A 326 -0.02 7.85 12.66
C SER A 326 -0.89 7.04 13.65
N SER A 327 -1.70 7.73 14.45
CA SER A 327 -2.66 7.11 15.38
C SER A 327 -3.79 6.34 14.71
N ASP A 328 -4.09 6.62 13.44
CA ASP A 328 -5.25 6.09 12.72
C ASP A 328 -4.89 4.85 11.88
N VAL A 329 -3.60 4.54 11.77
CA VAL A 329 -3.10 3.36 11.06
C VAL A 329 -3.20 2.13 11.95
N THR A 330 -3.79 1.08 11.38
CA THR A 330 -3.76 -0.29 11.90
C THR A 330 -2.90 -1.14 10.97
N ASP A 331 -2.38 -2.27 11.46
CA ASP A 331 -1.74 -3.34 10.68
C ASP A 331 -0.79 -2.88 9.57
N VAL A 332 0.51 -2.83 9.86
CA VAL A 332 1.51 -2.39 8.89
C VAL A 332 2.30 -3.58 8.36
N TRP A 333 2.30 -3.72 7.04
CA TRP A 333 2.98 -4.81 6.33
C TRP A 333 3.94 -4.28 5.28
N GLY A 334 5.09 -4.93 5.14
CA GLY A 334 6.03 -4.72 4.04
C GLY A 334 6.31 -6.01 3.28
N LEU A 335 6.94 -5.89 2.11
CA LEU A 335 7.24 -7.02 1.25
C LEU A 335 8.61 -6.88 0.56
N TYR A 336 9.16 -8.01 0.16
CA TYR A 336 10.33 -8.12 -0.71
C TYR A 336 9.89 -8.77 -2.02
N LEU A 337 10.30 -8.20 -3.15
CA LEU A 337 10.06 -8.83 -4.45
C LEU A 337 11.03 -9.99 -4.66
N ALA A 338 10.56 -11.04 -5.33
CA ALA A 338 11.45 -12.05 -5.85
C ALA A 338 12.31 -11.43 -6.96
N GLN A 339 13.63 -11.59 -6.89
CA GLN A 339 14.52 -11.11 -7.94
C GLN A 339 14.10 -11.75 -9.27
N HIS A 340 13.75 -10.91 -10.25
CA HIS A 340 13.70 -11.38 -11.63
C HIS A 340 15.12 -11.74 -12.04
N GLU A 341 15.36 -13.01 -12.35
CA GLU A 341 16.42 -13.38 -13.29
C GLU A 341 16.04 -12.70 -14.61
N CYS A 342 16.58 -11.50 -14.83
CA CYS A 342 16.52 -10.84 -16.13
C CYS A 342 17.60 -11.41 -17.04
#